data_AF-A0A9D8WY92-F1
#
_entry.id   AF-A0A9D8WY92-F1
#
_cell.length_a   1.000
_cell.length_b   1.000
_cell.length_c   1.000
_cell.angle_alpha   90.00
_cell.angle_beta   90.00
_cell.angle_gamma   90.00
#
_symmetry.space_group_name_H-M   'P 1'
#
loop_
_entity.id
_entity.type
_entity.pdbx_description
1 polymer ?
#
loop_
_entity_poly.entity_id
_entity_poly.type
_entity_poly.pdbx_seq_one_letter_code
_entity_poly.pdbx_strand_id
1 'polypeptide(L)'
;MTNQEILKIAMAQSAIDLCAAPDDFEKSENVIVTSRESDGARRYLKLPFSCQLVSYGNNAVASMSPEFREIAENYINKYPVEHLFETPHLHVLNEKLMAKGQKICFMAEYFLPDVDALRAFDCLYQLRLLTQTDFADLYLPEWSNALCKDRKHLDILGV
;
A
#
# COMPACT_ATOMS: atom_id res chain seq x y z
N MET A 1 -1.98 3.73 -21.51
CA MET A 1 -2.04 3.08 -20.19
C MET A 1 -3.16 2.06 -20.25
N THR A 2 -2.84 0.78 -20.15
CA THR A 2 -3.78 -0.35 -20.14
C THR A 2 -4.03 -0.84 -18.71
N ASN A 3 -5.09 -1.62 -18.50
CA ASN A 3 -5.34 -2.28 -17.20
C ASN A 3 -4.14 -3.10 -16.71
N GLN A 4 -3.46 -3.81 -17.61
CA GLN A 4 -2.27 -4.60 -17.27
C GLN A 4 -1.07 -3.73 -16.89
N GLU A 5 -0.87 -2.59 -17.58
CA GLU A 5 0.19 -1.63 -17.22
C GLU A 5 -0.05 -1.03 -15.83
N ILE A 6 -1.29 -0.67 -15.49
CA ILE A 6 -1.66 -0.15 -14.17
C ILE A 6 -1.38 -1.17 -13.09
N LEU A 7 -1.79 -2.44 -13.29
CA LEU A 7 -1.54 -3.52 -12.36
C LEU A 7 -0.04 -3.71 -12.10
N LYS A 8 0.77 -3.74 -13.16
CA LYS A 8 2.22 -3.88 -13.05
C LYS A 8 2.88 -2.71 -12.33
N ILE A 9 2.44 -1.48 -12.59
CA ILE A 9 2.94 -0.29 -11.88
C ILE A 9 2.60 -0.37 -10.39
N ALA A 10 1.37 -0.78 -10.04
CA ALA A 10 0.96 -0.94 -8.66
C ALA A 10 1.79 -2.02 -7.94
N MET A 11 1.96 -3.19 -8.56
CA MET A 11 2.78 -4.28 -8.03
C MET A 11 4.24 -3.85 -7.85
N ALA A 12 4.81 -3.13 -8.82
CA ALA A 12 6.18 -2.63 -8.73
C ALA A 12 6.36 -1.67 -7.55
N GLN A 13 5.44 -0.72 -7.35
CA GLN A 13 5.49 0.17 -6.19
C GLN A 13 5.36 -0.61 -4.88
N SER A 14 4.42 -1.55 -4.78
CA SER A 14 4.27 -2.39 -3.59
C SER A 14 5.52 -3.23 -3.31
N ALA A 15 6.17 -3.75 -4.34
CA ALA A 15 7.41 -4.50 -4.21
C ALA A 15 8.53 -3.63 -3.63
N ILE A 16 8.66 -2.38 -4.10
CA ILE A 16 9.63 -1.41 -3.57
C ILE A 16 9.34 -1.11 -2.10
N ASP A 17 8.08 -0.92 -1.72
CA ASP A 17 7.69 -0.65 -0.33
C ASP A 17 8.00 -1.84 0.59
N LEU A 18 7.83 -3.07 0.09
CA LEU A 18 8.04 -4.31 0.85
C LEU A 18 9.49 -4.82 0.80
N CYS A 19 10.36 -4.21 -0.02
CA CYS A 19 11.70 -4.74 -0.36
C CYS A 19 11.65 -6.14 -1.01
N ALA A 20 10.65 -6.37 -1.86
CA ALA A 20 10.43 -7.58 -2.65
C ALA A 20 10.73 -7.34 -4.14
N ALA A 21 10.65 -8.40 -4.96
CA ALA A 21 10.63 -8.28 -6.42
C ALA A 21 9.18 -8.11 -6.92
N PRO A 22 8.92 -7.36 -8.02
CA PRO A 22 7.58 -7.26 -8.60
C PRO A 22 6.98 -8.64 -8.92
N ASP A 23 7.79 -9.54 -9.48
CA ASP A 23 7.40 -10.92 -9.83
C ASP A 23 7.01 -11.77 -8.62
N ASP A 24 7.37 -11.36 -7.39
CA ASP A 24 6.91 -12.06 -6.18
C ASP A 24 5.39 -12.01 -6.04
N PHE A 25 4.72 -10.99 -6.59
CA PHE A 25 3.26 -10.89 -6.63
C PHE A 25 2.62 -11.70 -7.75
N GLU A 26 3.39 -12.35 -8.64
CA GLU A 26 2.85 -13.17 -9.73
C GLU A 26 3.00 -14.69 -9.43
N LYS A 27 3.59 -15.05 -8.29
CA LYS A 27 3.82 -16.44 -7.87
C LYS A 27 2.54 -17.14 -7.42
N SER A 28 2.59 -18.47 -7.41
CA SER A 28 1.56 -19.31 -6.80
C SER A 28 1.71 -19.44 -5.29
N GLU A 29 2.94 -19.37 -4.81
CA GLU A 29 3.29 -19.51 -3.40
C GLU A 29 3.43 -18.15 -2.71
N ASN A 30 3.18 -18.14 -1.40
CA ASN A 30 3.42 -16.97 -0.58
C ASN A 30 4.93 -16.70 -0.46
N VAL A 31 5.29 -15.42 -0.41
CA VAL A 31 6.68 -14.98 -0.34
C VAL A 31 6.92 -14.23 0.96
N ILE A 32 8.10 -14.46 1.56
CA ILE A 32 8.54 -13.74 2.75
C ILE A 32 9.85 -13.03 2.44
N VAL A 33 9.88 -11.73 2.73
CA VAL A 33 11.06 -10.88 2.57
C VAL A 33 11.38 -10.15 3.87
N THR A 34 12.62 -9.68 3.98
CA THR A 34 13.08 -8.90 5.13
C THR A 34 12.74 -7.42 4.94
N SER A 35 11.99 -6.87 5.90
CA SER A 35 11.63 -5.45 5.95
C SER A 35 12.85 -4.56 6.17
N ARG A 36 12.99 -3.55 5.31
CA ARG A 36 14.10 -2.58 5.28
C ARG A 36 13.59 -1.22 4.80
N GLU A 37 14.41 -0.19 4.95
CA GLU A 37 14.18 1.09 4.30
C GLU A 37 14.44 1.00 2.79
N SER A 38 13.72 1.78 2.01
CA SER A 38 13.83 1.85 0.57
C SER A 38 13.59 3.27 0.09
N ASP A 39 14.57 3.86 -0.61
CA ASP A 39 14.51 5.25 -1.07
C ASP A 39 13.37 5.53 -2.05
N GLY A 40 12.89 4.48 -2.73
CA GLY A 40 11.77 4.51 -3.67
C GLY A 40 10.41 4.20 -3.04
N ALA A 41 10.36 3.90 -1.74
CA ALA A 41 9.10 3.63 -1.07
C ALA A 41 8.20 4.88 -1.05
N ARG A 42 6.89 4.66 -0.89
CA ARG A 42 5.92 5.74 -0.74
C ARG A 42 6.37 6.71 0.37
N ARG A 43 6.47 8.00 0.02
CA ARG A 43 7.11 9.05 0.82
C ARG A 43 6.46 9.32 2.19
N TYR A 44 5.24 8.85 2.42
CA TYR A 44 4.55 8.99 3.70
C TYR A 44 4.78 7.81 4.65
N LEU A 45 5.40 6.72 4.19
CA LEU A 45 5.69 5.56 5.04
C LEU A 45 6.89 5.86 5.94
N LYS A 46 6.78 5.45 7.20
CA LYS A 46 7.89 5.42 8.15
C LYS A 46 8.40 3.98 8.25
N LEU A 47 9.35 3.64 7.39
CA LEU A 47 9.98 2.31 7.33
C LEU A 47 11.17 2.22 8.30
N PRO A 48 11.62 1.00 8.65
CA PRO A 48 11.04 -0.30 8.29
C PRO A 48 9.81 -0.65 9.15
N PHE A 49 8.88 -1.40 8.58
CA PHE A 49 7.77 -1.97 9.36
C PHE A 49 8.17 -3.29 10.02
N SER A 50 7.61 -3.56 11.21
CA SER A 50 7.77 -4.88 11.84
C SER A 50 7.03 -5.96 11.08
N CYS A 51 5.85 -5.61 10.52
CA CYS A 51 4.93 -6.52 9.83
C CYS A 51 4.16 -5.78 8.74
N GLN A 52 4.27 -6.24 7.49
CA GLN A 52 3.45 -5.78 6.37
C GLN A 52 3.13 -6.94 5.44
N LEU A 53 1.85 -7.17 5.16
CA LEU A 53 1.37 -8.17 4.21
C LEU A 53 0.61 -7.46 3.09
N VAL A 54 0.89 -7.83 1.85
CA VAL A 54 0.18 -7.32 0.66
C VAL A 54 -0.18 -8.50 -0.24
N SER A 55 -1.35 -8.43 -0.86
CA SER A 55 -1.82 -9.40 -1.84
C SER A 55 -2.53 -8.69 -3.00
N TYR A 56 -2.39 -9.26 -4.20
CA TYR A 56 -3.17 -8.92 -5.39
C TYR A 56 -4.19 -10.02 -5.76
N GLY A 57 -4.40 -10.99 -4.87
CA GLY A 57 -5.42 -12.04 -4.98
C GLY A 57 -4.89 -13.44 -5.31
N ASN A 58 -3.67 -13.58 -5.84
CA ASN A 58 -3.06 -14.87 -6.17
C ASN A 58 -2.18 -15.43 -5.03
N ASN A 59 -1.37 -14.59 -4.39
CA ASN A 59 -0.52 -14.96 -3.27
C ASN A 59 -0.37 -13.78 -2.28
N ALA A 60 0.27 -14.03 -1.15
CA ALA A 60 0.65 -13.00 -0.19
C ALA A 60 2.17 -12.80 -0.17
N VAL A 61 2.59 -11.54 -0.21
CA VAL A 61 3.98 -11.13 0.04
C VAL A 61 4.03 -10.50 1.42
N ALA A 62 4.79 -11.11 2.33
CA ALA A 62 4.98 -10.67 3.70
C ALA A 62 6.37 -10.06 3.87
N SER A 63 6.44 -8.76 4.16
CA SER A 63 7.66 -8.07 4.56
C SER A 63 7.72 -7.92 6.07
N MET A 64 8.75 -8.50 6.69
CA MET A 64 8.82 -8.65 8.15
C MET A 64 10.21 -8.35 8.69
N SER A 65 10.28 -7.86 9.92
CA SER A 65 11.55 -7.91 10.64
C SER A 65 11.87 -9.36 11.05
N PRO A 66 13.17 -9.72 11.22
CA PRO A 66 13.58 -11.11 11.46
C PRO A 66 12.89 -11.78 12.66
N GLU A 67 12.53 -11.00 13.68
CA GLU A 67 11.86 -11.49 14.89
C GLU A 67 10.45 -12.06 14.62
N PHE A 68 9.74 -11.55 13.61
CA PHE A 68 8.36 -11.95 13.31
C PHE A 68 8.25 -12.94 12.15
N ARG A 69 9.37 -13.32 11.53
CA ARG A 69 9.41 -14.15 10.33
C ARG A 69 8.61 -15.45 10.49
N GLU A 70 8.87 -16.20 11.55
CA GLU A 70 8.18 -17.47 11.83
C GLU A 70 6.68 -17.25 12.09
N ILE A 71 6.29 -16.12 12.68
CA ILE A 71 4.89 -15.79 12.93
C ILE A 71 4.15 -15.57 11.60
N ALA A 72 4.71 -14.79 10.67
CA ALA A 72 4.09 -14.62 9.35
C ALA A 72 4.13 -15.88 8.52
N GLU A 73 5.23 -16.62 8.50
CA GLU A 73 5.34 -17.86 7.72
C GLU A 73 4.27 -18.87 8.11
N ASN A 74 4.09 -19.07 9.42
CA ASN A 74 3.03 -19.91 9.93
C ASN A 74 1.62 -19.34 9.68
N TYR A 75 1.48 -18.02 9.53
CA TYR A 75 0.20 -17.38 9.30
C TYR A 75 -0.23 -17.50 7.83
N ILE A 76 0.61 -17.04 6.90
CA ILE A 76 0.29 -16.97 5.48
C ILE A 76 0.09 -18.35 4.85
N ASN A 77 0.73 -19.38 5.41
CA ASN A 77 0.62 -20.76 4.93
C ASN A 77 -0.48 -21.57 5.64
N LYS A 78 -1.18 -21.00 6.63
CA LYS A 78 -2.23 -21.71 7.37
C LYS A 78 -3.60 -21.63 6.69
N TYR A 79 -3.87 -20.54 5.96
CA TYR A 79 -5.17 -20.28 5.33
C TYR A 79 -4.99 -19.98 3.84
N PRO A 80 -6.02 -20.23 3.01
CA PRO A 80 -6.09 -19.71 1.65
C PRO A 80 -5.91 -18.19 1.62
N VAL A 81 -5.35 -17.67 0.52
CA VAL A 81 -4.93 -16.27 0.43
C VAL A 81 -6.10 -15.29 0.60
N GLU A 82 -7.26 -15.67 0.05
CA GLU A 82 -8.52 -14.93 0.11
C GLU A 82 -9.04 -14.76 1.55
N HIS A 83 -8.61 -15.63 2.46
CA HIS A 83 -9.02 -15.59 3.87
C HIS A 83 -7.99 -14.91 4.79
N LEU A 84 -6.77 -14.65 4.32
CA LEU A 84 -5.69 -14.07 5.15
C LEU A 84 -5.98 -12.66 5.66
N PHE A 85 -6.89 -11.93 5.02
CA PHE A 85 -7.22 -10.56 5.39
C PHE A 85 -8.61 -10.44 6.04
N GLU A 86 -9.27 -11.57 6.31
CA GLU A 86 -10.53 -11.58 7.04
C GLU A 86 -10.31 -11.36 8.54
N THR A 87 -11.26 -10.65 9.17
CA THR A 87 -11.18 -10.28 10.60
C THR A 87 -10.86 -11.45 11.54
N PRO A 88 -11.46 -12.65 11.42
CA PRO A 88 -11.14 -13.78 12.31
C PRO A 88 -9.68 -14.24 12.21
N HIS A 89 -9.13 -14.32 11.01
CA HIS A 89 -7.74 -14.75 10.81
C HIS A 89 -6.76 -13.65 11.22
N LEU A 90 -7.08 -12.38 10.96
CA LEU A 90 -6.27 -11.26 11.44
C LEU A 90 -6.16 -11.22 12.96
N HIS A 91 -7.20 -11.63 13.71
CA HIS A 91 -7.10 -11.77 15.16
C HIS A 91 -6.04 -12.78 15.59
N VAL A 92 -5.93 -13.92 14.89
CA VAL A 92 -4.91 -14.94 15.16
C VAL A 92 -3.49 -14.40 14.92
N LEU A 93 -3.29 -13.64 13.84
CA LEU A 93 -2.00 -12.97 13.60
C LEU A 93 -1.73 -11.94 14.70
N ASN A 94 -2.72 -11.10 15.00
CA ASN A 94 -2.59 -10.01 15.95
C ASN A 94 -2.26 -10.51 17.37
N GLU A 95 -2.85 -11.61 17.84
CA GLU A 95 -2.51 -12.22 19.14
C GLU A 95 -1.03 -12.60 19.23
N LYS A 96 -0.48 -13.20 18.18
CA LYS A 96 0.95 -13.56 18.12
C LYS A 96 1.86 -12.34 18.07
N LEU A 97 1.46 -11.29 17.35
CA LEU A 97 2.19 -10.02 17.31
C LEU A 97 2.18 -9.32 18.68
N MET A 98 1.03 -9.34 19.38
CA MET A 98 0.86 -8.71 20.69
C MET A 98 1.74 -9.35 21.77
N ALA A 99 1.97 -10.66 21.71
CA ALA A 99 2.91 -11.35 22.59
C ALA A 99 4.35 -10.83 22.48
N LYS A 100 4.67 -10.12 21.39
CA LYS A 100 5.96 -9.47 21.13
C LYS A 100 5.86 -7.93 21.10
N GLY A 101 4.81 -7.37 21.71
CA GLY A 101 4.62 -5.92 21.84
C GLY A 101 4.24 -5.19 20.56
N GLN A 102 3.80 -5.90 19.51
CA GLN A 102 3.30 -5.30 18.27
C GLN A 102 1.79 -5.50 18.13
N LYS A 103 1.11 -4.61 17.41
CA LYS A 103 -0.32 -4.73 17.12
C LYS A 103 -0.58 -4.32 15.69
N ILE A 104 -1.50 -5.03 15.02
CA ILE A 104 -2.01 -4.61 13.72
C ILE A 104 -2.66 -3.23 13.89
N CYS A 105 -2.18 -2.26 13.12
CA CYS A 105 -2.62 -0.87 13.20
C CYS A 105 -3.56 -0.50 12.06
N PHE A 106 -3.24 -0.92 10.83
CA PHE A 106 -3.97 -0.55 9.63
C PHE A 106 -4.26 -1.76 8.75
N MET A 107 -5.43 -1.75 8.14
CA MET A 107 -5.80 -2.59 7.00
C MET A 107 -6.41 -1.66 5.96
N ALA A 108 -5.99 -1.81 4.71
CA ALA A 108 -6.46 -0.99 3.61
C ALA A 108 -6.69 -1.85 2.38
N GLU A 109 -7.76 -1.54 1.67
CA GLU A 109 -8.09 -2.13 0.37
C GLU A 109 -7.94 -1.04 -0.69
N TYR A 110 -7.32 -1.40 -1.81
CA TYR A 110 -7.08 -0.48 -2.92
C TYR A 110 -7.72 -1.06 -4.18
N PHE A 111 -8.37 -0.19 -4.95
CA PHE A 111 -9.00 -0.55 -6.22
C PHE A 111 -8.23 0.10 -7.35
N LEU A 112 -7.88 -0.68 -8.36
CA LEU A 112 -7.31 -0.15 -9.60
C LEU A 112 -8.47 0.19 -10.55
N PRO A 113 -8.40 1.34 -11.26
CA PRO A 113 -9.44 1.70 -12.20
C PRO A 113 -9.42 0.74 -13.39
N ASP A 114 -10.61 0.39 -13.88
CA ASP A 114 -10.77 -0.30 -15.16
C ASP A 114 -10.85 0.76 -16.28
N VAL A 115 -9.78 0.90 -17.07
CA VAL A 115 -9.70 1.90 -18.13
C VAL A 115 -10.70 1.70 -19.24
N ASP A 116 -11.16 0.47 -19.46
CA ASP A 116 -12.15 0.14 -20.50
C ASP A 116 -13.57 0.55 -20.06
N ALA A 117 -13.80 0.67 -18.75
CA ALA A 117 -15.06 1.12 -18.15
C ALA A 117 -15.08 2.64 -17.85
N LEU A 118 -13.94 3.32 -17.91
CA LEU A 118 -13.86 4.77 -17.65
C LEU A 118 -14.61 5.55 -18.73
N ARG A 119 -15.51 6.43 -18.29
CA ARG A 119 -16.21 7.39 -19.16
C ARG A 119 -16.22 8.77 -18.52
N ALA A 120 -16.07 9.79 -19.37
CA ALA A 120 -16.28 11.16 -18.93
C ALA A 120 -17.75 11.36 -18.57
N PHE A 121 -18.00 12.04 -17.44
CA PHE A 121 -19.32 12.50 -17.06
C PHE A 121 -19.40 14.01 -17.21
N ASP A 122 -20.59 14.50 -17.51
CA ASP A 122 -20.85 15.94 -17.49
C ASP A 122 -20.67 16.46 -16.07
N CYS A 123 -19.92 17.56 -15.93
CA CYS A 123 -19.72 18.27 -14.68
C CYS A 123 -20.23 19.70 -14.83
N LEU A 124 -21.11 20.13 -13.93
CA LEU A 124 -21.61 21.51 -13.90
C LEU A 124 -20.54 22.52 -13.45
N TYR A 125 -19.44 22.03 -12.90
CA TYR A 125 -18.33 22.84 -12.41
C TYR A 125 -17.14 22.76 -13.36
N GLN A 126 -16.43 23.88 -13.48
CA GLN A 126 -15.15 23.89 -14.17
C GLN A 126 -14.12 23.08 -13.38
N LEU A 127 -13.56 22.06 -14.00
CA LEU A 127 -12.43 21.31 -13.46
C LEU A 127 -11.11 21.94 -13.92
N ARG A 128 -10.13 22.06 -13.03
CA ARG A 128 -8.81 22.61 -13.34
C ARG A 128 -7.73 21.71 -12.77
N LEU A 129 -6.79 21.29 -13.62
CA LEU A 129 -5.58 20.64 -13.12
C LEU A 129 -4.69 21.67 -12.44
N LEU A 130 -4.36 21.41 -11.18
CA LEU A 130 -3.41 22.19 -10.40
C LEU A 130 -2.09 21.42 -10.33
N THR A 131 -1.01 22.12 -10.57
CA THR A 131 0.36 21.63 -10.39
C THR A 131 0.97 22.23 -9.13
N GLN A 132 2.16 21.78 -8.76
CA GLN A 132 2.84 22.23 -7.54
C GLN A 132 2.93 23.76 -7.38
N THR A 133 3.12 24.51 -8.47
CA THR A 133 3.19 25.99 -8.43
C THR A 133 1.85 26.62 -8.05
N ASP A 134 0.74 25.99 -8.45
CA ASP A 134 -0.61 26.49 -8.18
C ASP A 134 -1.00 26.34 -6.70
N PHE A 135 -0.27 25.51 -5.93
CA PHE A 135 -0.51 25.34 -4.49
C PHE A 135 0.11 26.43 -3.61
N ALA A 136 0.93 27.33 -4.16
CA ALA A 136 1.73 28.28 -3.38
C ALA A 136 0.91 29.05 -2.32
N ASP A 137 -0.28 29.51 -2.72
CA ASP A 137 -1.20 30.29 -1.88
C ASP A 137 -2.28 29.44 -1.20
N LEU A 138 -2.28 28.12 -1.40
CA LEU A 138 -3.32 27.20 -0.92
C LEU A 138 -2.93 26.47 0.38
N TYR A 139 -1.76 26.74 0.96
CA TYR A 139 -1.35 26.20 2.27
C TYR A 139 -2.06 26.90 3.45
N LEU A 140 -3.39 26.86 3.43
CA LEU A 140 -4.29 27.48 4.40
C LEU A 140 -4.89 26.41 5.34
N PRO A 141 -5.38 26.78 6.54
CA PRO A 141 -5.97 25.84 7.49
C PRO A 141 -7.10 24.97 6.92
N GLU A 142 -7.92 25.52 6.02
CA GLU A 142 -9.04 24.85 5.36
C GLU A 142 -8.58 23.67 4.49
N TRP A 143 -7.35 23.73 3.96
CA TRP A 143 -6.76 22.71 3.09
C TRP A 143 -5.77 21.79 3.81
N SER A 144 -5.66 21.88 5.15
CA SER A 144 -4.68 21.12 5.94
C SER A 144 -4.80 19.59 5.85
N ASN A 145 -5.96 19.07 5.44
CA ASN A 145 -6.17 17.64 5.19
C ASN A 145 -5.81 17.20 3.76
N ALA A 146 -5.61 18.15 2.84
CA ALA A 146 -5.32 17.89 1.43
C ALA A 146 -3.87 18.25 1.05
N LEU A 147 -3.32 19.32 1.62
CA LEU A 147 -1.96 19.80 1.34
C LEU A 147 -1.08 19.73 2.59
N CYS A 148 0.17 19.32 2.41
CA CYS A 148 1.12 19.16 3.50
C CYS A 148 2.14 20.30 3.50
N LYS A 149 1.89 21.34 4.31
CA LYS A 149 2.79 22.51 4.41
C LYS A 149 4.24 22.14 4.77
N ASP A 150 4.44 21.09 5.55
CA ASP A 150 5.77 20.63 5.96
C ASP A 150 6.51 19.88 4.85
N ARG A 151 5.79 19.37 3.84
CA ARG A 151 6.34 18.56 2.74
C ARG A 151 5.80 19.01 1.38
N LYS A 152 5.77 20.32 1.13
CA LYS A 152 5.25 20.95 -0.10
C LYS A 152 5.74 20.30 -1.39
N HIS A 153 6.99 19.85 -1.40
CA HIS A 153 7.61 19.22 -2.58
C HIS A 153 6.96 17.88 -2.96
N LEU A 154 6.13 17.29 -2.09
CA LEU A 154 5.37 16.06 -2.33
C LEU A 154 3.93 16.33 -2.82
N ASP A 155 3.45 17.57 -2.72
CA ASP A 155 2.17 17.97 -3.29
C ASP A 155 2.39 18.27 -4.78
N ILE A 156 2.02 17.32 -5.65
CA ILE A 156 2.39 17.34 -7.08
C ILE A 156 1.22 17.73 -7.99
N LEU A 157 0.03 17.17 -7.75
CA LEU A 157 -1.12 17.29 -8.65
C LEU A 157 -2.43 17.38 -7.86
N GLY A 158 -3.34 18.23 -8.32
CA GLY A 158 -4.70 18.41 -7.79
C GLY A 158 -5.71 18.66 -8.91
N VAL A 159 -6.99 18.53 -8.60
CA VAL A 159 -8.13 18.80 -9.50
C VAL A 159 -9.15 19.68 -8.78
#